data_AF-A0A2D4YVC3-F1
#
_entry.id   AF-A0A2D4YVC3-F1
#
_cell.length_a   1.000
_cell.length_b   1.000
_cell.length_c   1.000
_cell.angle_alpha   90.00
_cell.angle_beta   90.00
_cell.angle_gamma   90.00
#
_symmetry.space_group_name_H-M   'P 1'
#
loop_
_entity.id
_entity.type
_entity.pdbx_description
1 polymer ?
#
loop_
_entity_poly.entity_id
_entity_poly.type
_entity_poly.pdbx_seq_one_letter_code
_entity_poly.pdbx_strand_id
1 'polypeptide(L)' 'MSRASRLIKRLDKALNGYESFGDNPDSFVETVMSGLETELDAIRSKAKPGLWAEIYVERDRARIKQAVLNRVMRQGSD' A
#
# COMPACT_ATOMS: atom_id res chain seq x y z
N MET A 1 7.42 -6.99 -15.10
CA MET A 1 7.07 -6.15 -13.93
C MET A 1 8.21 -5.19 -13.66
N SER A 2 7.92 -3.89 -13.55
CA SER A 2 8.82 -2.89 -12.96
C SER A 2 9.14 -3.24 -11.50
N ARG A 3 10.13 -2.60 -10.89
CA ARG A 3 10.40 -2.79 -9.44
C ARG A 3 9.28 -2.24 -8.58
N ALA A 4 8.67 -1.13 -8.97
CA ALA A 4 7.53 -0.55 -8.27
C ALA A 4 6.33 -1.51 -8.31
N SER A 5 5.96 -2.06 -9.46
CA SER A 5 4.89 -3.07 -9.54
C SER A 5 5.18 -4.33 -8.72
N ARG A 6 6.45 -4.73 -8.55
CA ARG A 6 6.82 -5.83 -7.64
C ARG A 6 6.62 -5.46 -6.16
N LEU A 7 7.02 -4.26 -5.76
CA LEU A 7 6.78 -3.72 -4.41
C LEU A 7 5.28 -3.71 -4.11
N ILE A 8 4.48 -3.13 -5.01
CA ILE A 8 3.02 -3.04 -4.88
C ILE A 8 2.41 -4.43 -4.74
N LYS A 9 2.79 -5.39 -5.59
CA LYS A 9 2.27 -6.76 -5.52
C LYS A 9 2.60 -7.45 -4.19
N ARG A 10 3.78 -7.18 -3.61
CA ARG A 10 4.16 -7.73 -2.31
C ARG A 10 3.45 -7.04 -1.16
N LEU A 11 3.23 -5.73 -1.23
CA LEU A 11 2.38 -5.00 -0.30
C LEU A 11 0.96 -5.59 -0.30
N ASP A 12 0.33 -5.75 -1.47
CA ASP A 12 -1.00 -6.34 -1.58
C ASP A 12 -1.05 -7.76 -0.99
N LYS A 13 -0.02 -8.58 -1.26
CA LYS A 13 0.07 -9.92 -0.69
C LYS A 13 0.20 -9.90 0.84
N ALA A 14 1.01 -8.99 1.39
CA ALA A 14 1.18 -8.86 2.84
C ALA A 14 -0.15 -8.44 3.50
N LEU A 15 -0.82 -7.44 2.94
CA LEU A 15 -2.11 -6.95 3.45
C LEU A 15 -3.22 -8.00 3.36
N ASN A 16 -3.30 -8.76 2.25
CA ASN A 16 -4.27 -9.85 2.09
C ASN A 16 -4.06 -11.01 3.08
N GLY A 17 -2.92 -11.07 3.76
CA GLY A 17 -2.66 -12.07 4.79
C GLY A 17 -3.34 -11.79 6.13
N TYR A 18 -3.86 -10.58 6.35
CA TYR A 18 -4.56 -10.21 7.58
C TYR A 18 -6.07 -10.41 7.42
N GLU A 19 -6.69 -11.12 8.36
CA GLU A 19 -8.15 -11.29 8.40
C GLU A 19 -8.86 -10.02 8.90
N SER A 20 -8.19 -9.21 9.71
CA SER A 20 -8.69 -7.93 10.23
C SER A 20 -7.51 -7.03 10.64
N PHE A 21 -7.75 -5.72 10.64
CA PHE A 21 -6.81 -4.69 11.11
C PHE A 21 -7.22 -4.07 12.46
N GLY A 22 -8.32 -4.53 13.05
CA GLY A 22 -8.84 -4.03 14.34
C GLY A 22 -9.14 -2.53 14.33
N ASP A 23 -9.10 -1.92 15.52
CA ASP A 23 -9.42 -0.50 15.72
C ASP A 23 -8.25 0.44 15.39
N ASN A 24 -7.04 -0.10 15.22
CA ASN A 24 -5.84 0.68 14.89
C ASN A 24 -5.05 0.07 13.72
N PRO A 25 -5.54 0.23 12.48
CA PRO A 25 -4.85 -0.28 11.28
C PRO A 25 -3.44 0.27 11.09
N ASP A 26 -3.16 1.49 11.55
CA ASP A 26 -1.86 2.14 11.37
C ASP A 26 -0.74 1.43 12.16
N SER A 27 -1.09 0.68 13.20
CA SER A 27 -0.12 -0.13 13.97
C SER A 27 0.56 -1.24 13.15
N PHE A 28 -0.01 -1.63 12.01
CA PHE A 28 0.53 -2.67 11.14
C PHE A 28 1.60 -2.15 10.16
N VAL A 29 1.73 -0.83 10.01
CA VAL A 29 2.59 -0.21 8.99
C VAL A 29 4.04 -0.65 9.13
N GLU A 30 4.62 -0.59 10.34
CA GLU A 30 6.03 -0.97 10.56
C GLU A 30 6.28 -2.44 10.25
N THR A 31 5.36 -3.32 10.65
CA THR A 31 5.43 -4.77 10.36
C THR A 31 5.40 -5.03 8.85
N VAL A 32 4.48 -4.39 8.13
CA VAL A 32 4.38 -4.52 6.67
C VAL A 32 5.60 -3.93 5.98
N MET A 33 6.10 -2.77 6.45
CA MET A 33 7.28 -2.12 5.90
C MET A 33 8.54 -2.97 6.05
N SER A 34 8.75 -3.60 7.21
CA SER A 34 9.87 -4.52 7.42
C SER A 34 9.86 -5.67 6.40
N GLY A 35 8.67 -6.20 6.08
CA GLY A 35 8.50 -7.23 5.05
C GLY A 35 8.80 -6.79 3.61
N LEU A 36 8.98 -5.49 3.37
CA LEU A 36 9.20 -4.90 2.03
C LEU A 36 10.60 -4.29 1.85
N GLU A 37 11.47 -4.32 2.88
CA GLU A 37 12.79 -3.66 2.88
C GLU A 37 13.64 -4.03 1.66
N THR A 38 13.67 -5.31 1.28
CA THR A 38 14.44 -5.79 0.12
C THR A 38 14.01 -5.10 -1.20
N GLU A 39 12.73 -4.77 -1.33
CA GLU A 39 12.18 -4.16 -2.56
C GLU A 39 12.44 -2.67 -2.57
N LEU A 40 12.32 -2.06 -1.39
CA LEU A 40 12.62 -0.66 -1.17
C LEU A 40 14.09 -0.38 -1.49
N ASP A 41 15.02 -1.23 -1.04
CA ASP A 41 16.45 -1.09 -1.34
C ASP A 41 16.74 -1.27 -2.84
N ALA A 42 16.04 -2.18 -3.50
CA ALA A 42 16.14 -2.37 -4.95
C ALA A 42 15.61 -1.17 -5.76
N ILE A 43 14.66 -0.40 -5.22
CA ILE A 43 14.15 0.84 -5.81
C ILE A 43 15.10 2.00 -5.52
N ARG A 44 15.57 2.15 -4.27
CA ARG A 44 16.50 3.20 -3.84
C ARG A 44 17.83 3.14 -4.61
N SER A 45 18.38 1.95 -4.81
CA SER A 45 19.66 1.73 -5.52
C SER A 45 19.64 2.13 -7.01
N LYS A 46 18.47 2.27 -7.63
CA LYS A 46 18.32 2.77 -9.00
C LYS A 46 17.34 3.93 -8.98
N ALA A 47 17.82 5.09 -8.53
CA ALA A 47 17.13 6.38 -8.46
C ALA A 47 16.68 6.89 -9.85
N LYS A 48 15.77 6.16 -10.52
CA LYS A 48 15.11 6.58 -11.74
C LYS A 48 13.76 7.21 -11.36
N PRO A 49 13.51 8.49 -11.69
CA PRO A 49 12.26 9.18 -11.34
C PRO A 49 10.99 8.43 -11.75
N GLY A 50 11.02 7.71 -12.87
CA GLY A 50 9.88 6.92 -13.36
C GLY A 50 9.44 5.78 -12.44
N LEU A 51 10.33 5.22 -11.60
CA LEU A 51 9.96 4.17 -10.64
C LEU A 51 9.13 4.73 -9.48
N TRP A 52 9.39 5.97 -9.07
CA TRP A 52 8.63 6.64 -8.01
C TRP A 52 7.25 7.10 -8.49
N ALA A 53 7.12 7.46 -9.77
CA ALA A 53 5.85 7.83 -10.38
C ALA A 53 4.78 6.73 -10.22
N GLU A 54 5.14 5.47 -10.45
CA GLU A 54 4.23 4.33 -10.25
C GLU A 54 3.77 4.21 -8.79
N ILE A 55 4.67 4.43 -7.82
CA ILE A 55 4.33 4.42 -6.39
C ILE A 55 3.36 5.57 -6.06
N TYR A 56 3.58 6.77 -6.61
CA TYR A 56 2.67 7.90 -6.39
C TYR A 56 1.27 7.65 -6.95
N VAL A 57 1.17 7.05 -8.14
CA VAL A 57 -0.12 6.68 -8.74
C VAL A 57 -0.88 5.70 -7.85
N GLU A 58 -0.22 4.65 -7.35
CA GLU A 58 -0.90 3.68 -6.49
C GLU A 58 -1.23 4.24 -5.10
N ARG A 59 -0.42 5.14 -4.54
CA ARG A 59 -0.80 5.91 -3.33
C ARG A 59 -2.07 6.71 -3.57
N ASP A 60 -2.18 7.41 -4.70
CA ASP A 60 -3.35 8.23 -5.00
C ASP A 60 -4.59 7.36 -5.26
N ARG A 61 -4.41 6.19 -5.90
CA ARG A 61 -5.46 5.17 -6.01
C ARG A 61 -5.95 4.69 -4.64
N ALA A 62 -5.03 4.42 -3.70
CA ALA A 62 -5.38 4.00 -2.34
C ALA A 62 -6.18 5.08 -1.59
N ARG A 63 -5.78 6.36 -1.71
CA ARG A 63 -6.53 7.49 -1.15
C ARG A 63 -7.95 7.59 -1.70
N ILE A 64 -8.12 7.45 -3.01
CA ILE A 64 -9.44 7.44 -3.65
C ILE A 64 -10.28 6.26 -3.14
N LYS A 65 -9.71 5.06 -3.08
CA LYS A 65 -10.40 3.87 -2.54
C LYS A 65 -10.86 4.09 -1.09
N GLN A 66 -9.99 4.59 -0.23
CA GLN A 66 -10.34 4.92 1.17
C GLN A 66 -11.50 5.91 1.23
N ALA A 67 -11.45 6.99 0.45
CA ALA A 67 -12.53 7.99 0.42
C ALA A 67 -13.87 7.40 -0.04
N VAL A 68 -13.86 6.48 -1.02
CA VAL A 68 -15.04 5.77 -1.48
C VAL A 68 -15.59 4.85 -0.38
N LEU A 69 -14.74 4.02 0.24
CA LEU A 69 -15.16 3.12 1.32
C LEU A 69 -15.76 3.90 2.50
N ASN A 70 -15.17 5.02 2.89
CA ASN A 70 -15.72 5.90 3.93
C ASN A 70 -17.09 6.49 3.57
N ARG A 71 -17.40 6.68 2.28
CA ARG A 71 -18.75 7.08 1.85
C ARG A 71 -19.73 5.91 1.93
N VAL A 72 -19.31 4.72 1.52
CA VAL A 72 -20.13 3.49 1.61
C VAL A 72 -20.46 3.16 3.07
N MET A 73 -19.48 3.20 3.97
CA MET A 73 -19.70 2.94 5.41
C MET A 73 -20.74 3.88 6.01
N ARG A 74 -20.73 5.16 5.61
CA ARG A 74 -21.74 6.12 6.07
C ARG A 74 -23.15 5.74 5.64
N GLN A 75 -23.34 5.16 4.46
CA GLN A 75 -24.66 4.72 3.99
C GLN A 75 -25.19 3.49 4.75
N GLY A 76 -24.31 2.67 5.31
CA GLY A 76 -24.71 1.49 6.09
C GLY A 76 -24.79 1.72 7.59
N SER A 77 -24.48 2.95 8.06
CA SER A 77 -24.55 3.34 9.47
C SER A 77 -25.78 4.22 9.78
N ASP A 78 -26.62 4.48 8.76
CA ASP A 78 -27.90 5.19 8.85
C ASP A 78 -29.07 4.20 8.95
#